data_AF-A0A521VBN1-F1
#
_entry.id   AF-A0A521VBN1-F1
#
_cell.length_a   1.000
_cell.length_b   1.000
_cell.length_c   1.000
_cell.angle_alpha   90.00
_cell.angle_beta   90.00
_cell.angle_gamma   90.00
#
_symmetry.space_group_name_H-M   'P 1'
#
loop_
_entity.id
_entity.type
_entity.pdbx_description
1 polymer ?
#
loop_
_entity_poly.entity_id
_entity_poly.type
_entity_poly.pdbx_seq_one_letter_code
_entity_poly.pdbx_strand_id
1 'polypeptide(L)' 'MRISTTDPITLNDVPSPEGHPFVIEGSGESALKIYFETEASRREYLGISVEHPGDDFKYNLNNPA' A
#
# COMPACT_ATOMS: atom_id res chain seq x y z
N MET A 1 -0.05 -12.15 -8.07
CA MET A 1 -0.09 -11.66 -6.68
C MET A 1 1.31 -11.69 -6.10
N ARG A 2 1.80 -10.55 -5.60
CA ARG A 2 3.11 -10.43 -4.93
C ARG A 2 2.93 -10.33 -3.42
N ILE A 3 3.93 -10.76 -2.67
CA ILE A 3 3.94 -10.69 -1.20
C ILE A 3 5.05 -9.75 -0.78
N SER A 4 4.73 -8.79 0.08
CA SER A 4 5.67 -7.94 0.80
C SER A 4 5.61 -8.29 2.28
N THR A 5 6.75 -8.68 2.84
CA THR A 5 6.90 -8.98 4.28
C THR A 5 7.52 -7.82 5.04
N THR A 6 7.89 -6.74 4.37
CA THR A 6 8.42 -5.54 5.01
C THR A 6 7.25 -4.60 5.33
N ASP A 7 7.10 -4.24 6.60
CA ASP A 7 6.10 -3.29 7.07
C ASP A 7 6.44 -1.89 6.51
N PRO A 8 5.58 -1.26 5.71
CA PRO A 8 5.87 0.04 5.10
C PRO A 8 5.86 1.20 6.10
N ILE A 9 5.32 1.01 7.31
CA ILE A 9 5.27 2.03 8.36
C ILE A 9 6.52 1.95 9.24
N THR A 10 6.85 0.75 9.73
CA THR A 10 8.00 0.57 10.64
C THR A 10 9.31 0.30 9.91
N LEU A 11 9.25 -0.05 8.61
CA LEU A 11 10.37 -0.51 7.78
C LEU A 11 11.07 -1.77 8.30
N ASN A 12 10.44 -2.47 9.24
CA ASN A 12 10.93 -3.75 9.74
C ASN A 12 10.41 -4.89 8.88
N ASP A 13 11.25 -5.89 8.67
CA ASP A 13 10.81 -7.16 8.11
C ASP A 13 9.98 -7.95 9.13
N VAL A 14 8.92 -8.60 8.64
CA VAL A 14 8.07 -9.52 9.38
C VAL A 14 8.58 -10.94 9.13
N PRO A 15 9.41 -11.52 10.04
CA PRO A 15 10.08 -12.80 9.81
C PRO A 15 9.12 -14.00 9.86
N SER A 16 7.89 -13.83 10.35
CA SER A 16 6.88 -14.88 10.42
C SER A 16 5.51 -14.29 10.10
N PRO A 17 5.16 -14.11 8.80
CA PRO A 17 3.92 -13.47 8.40
C PRO A 17 2.65 -14.27 8.80
N GLU A 18 2.81 -15.53 9.21
CA GLU A 18 1.72 -16.36 9.70
C GLU A 18 1.18 -15.82 11.04
N GLY A 19 -0.07 -15.33 11.02
CA GLY A 19 -0.72 -14.73 12.19
C GLY A 19 -0.55 -13.21 12.31
N HIS A 20 0.24 -12.60 11.43
CA HIS A 20 0.40 -11.14 11.38
C HIS A 20 -0.73 -10.47 10.57
N PRO A 21 -1.05 -9.20 10.89
CA PRO A 21 -1.95 -8.39 10.09
C PRO A 21 -1.50 -8.32 8.64
N PHE A 22 -2.45 -8.27 7.71
CA PHE A 22 -2.14 -8.02 6.30
C PHE A 22 -3.24 -7.21 5.62
N VAL A 23 -2.88 -6.60 4.49
CA VAL A 23 -3.81 -6.00 3.53
C VAL A 23 -3.51 -6.54 2.13
N ILE A 24 -4.52 -6.52 1.27
CA ILE A 24 -4.39 -6.86 -0.14
C ILE A 24 -4.75 -5.62 -0.94
N GLU A 25 -3.76 -5.06 -1.61
CA GLU A 25 -3.89 -3.90 -2.50
C GLU A 25 -4.01 -4.37 -3.95
N GLY A 26 -4.89 -3.72 -4.71
CA GLY A 26 -5.14 -4.04 -6.12
C GLY A 26 -5.93 -5.33 -6.34
N SER A 27 -5.86 -5.88 -7.56
CA SER A 27 -6.64 -7.05 -7.97
C SER A 27 -5.92 -7.86 -9.06
N GLY A 28 -6.25 -9.15 -9.16
CA GLY A 28 -5.71 -10.04 -10.20
C GLY A 28 -4.22 -10.35 -10.04
N GLU A 29 -3.50 -10.43 -11.17
CA GLU A 29 -2.07 -10.76 -11.16
C GLU A 29 -1.20 -9.69 -10.49
N SER A 30 -1.65 -8.43 -10.55
CA SER A 30 -1.00 -7.26 -9.95
C SER A 30 -1.34 -7.05 -8.47
N ALA A 31 -2.16 -7.92 -7.86
CA ALA A 31 -2.48 -7.81 -6.45
C ALA A 31 -1.22 -7.90 -5.56
N LEU A 32 -1.13 -7.06 -4.54
CA LEU A 32 -0.02 -7.01 -3.59
C LEU A 32 -0.54 -7.30 -2.19
N LYS A 33 0.00 -8.33 -1.54
CA LYS A 33 -0.26 -8.63 -0.14
C LYS A 33 0.85 -8.05 0.72
N ILE A 34 0.51 -7.17 1.65
CA ILE A 34 1.47 -6.51 2.54
C ILE A 34 1.21 -7.00 3.96
N TYR A 35 2.23 -7.53 4.62
CA TYR A 35 2.17 -7.92 6.03
C TYR A 35 2.67 -6.78 6.92
N PHE A 36 2.10 -6.67 8.13
CA PHE A 36 2.46 -5.65 9.11
C PHE A 36 2.96 -6.29 10.39
N GLU A 37 3.86 -5.59 11.07
CA GLU A 37 4.37 -6.00 12.37
C GLU A 37 3.23 -6.00 13.41
N THR A 38 2.36 -4.98 13.35
CA THR A 38 1.26 -4.79 14.31
C THR A 38 -0.03 -4.31 13.65
N GLU A 39 -1.17 -4.48 14.33
CA GLU A 39 -2.46 -3.93 13.91
C GLU A 39 -2.45 -2.39 13.89
N ALA A 40 -1.60 -1.75 14.70
CA ALA A 40 -1.44 -0.30 14.71
C ALA A 40 -0.83 0.18 13.40
N SER A 41 0.28 -0.44 12.96
CA SER A 41 0.94 -0.15 11.67
C SER A 41 -0.02 -0.36 10.49
N ARG A 42 -0.81 -1.44 10.51
CA ARG A 42 -1.83 -1.70 9.49
C ARG A 42 -2.87 -0.59 9.41
N ARG A 43 -3.37 -0.12 10.56
CA ARG A 43 -4.38 0.96 10.60
C ARG A 43 -3.80 2.29 10.16
N GLU A 44 -2.56 2.57 10.52
CA GLU A 44 -1.85 3.76 10.05
C GLU A 44 -1.70 3.73 8.54
N TYR A 45 -1.24 2.61 7.97
CA TYR A 45 -1.14 2.41 6.53
C TYR A 45 -2.47 2.63 5.79
N LEU A 46 -3.57 2.05 6.29
CA LEU A 46 -4.91 2.25 5.72
C LEU A 46 -5.45 3.67 5.90
N GLY A 47 -4.93 4.40 6.90
CA GLY A 47 -5.29 5.79 7.18
C GLY A 47 -4.46 6.81 6.39
N ILE A 48 -3.33 6.40 5.81
CA ILE A 48 -2.58 7.23 4.86
C ILE A 48 -3.51 7.46 3.66
N SER A 49 -3.95 8.70 3.51
CA SER A 49 -4.72 9.09 2.34
C SER A 49 -3.84 8.86 1.12
N VAL A 50 -4.27 7.95 0.25
CA VAL A 50 -3.68 7.83 -1.07
C VAL A 50 -4.14 9.09 -1.81
N GLU A 51 -3.26 10.09 -1.93
CA GLU A 51 -3.52 11.13 -2.93
C GLU A 51 -3.76 10.40 -4.25
N HIS A 52 -4.84 10.75 -4.95
CA HIS A 52 -5.13 10.18 -6.26
C HIS A 52 -4.53 11.15 -7.28
N PRO A 53 -3.26 10.96 -7.73
CA PRO A 53 -2.60 11.87 -8.66
C PRO A 53 -3.21 11.87 -10.08
N GLY A 54 -4.48 11.47 -10.24
CA GLY A 54 -5.27 11.57 -11.45
C GLY A 54 -6.56 12.38 -11.30
N ASP A 55 -7.14 12.43 -10.10
CA ASP A 55 -8.39 13.17 -9.83
C ASP A 55 -8.13 14.54 -9.19
N ASP A 56 -7.03 14.68 -8.44
CA ASP A 56 -6.71 15.91 -7.70
C ASP A 56 -6.05 17.00 -8.57
N PHE A 57 -5.65 16.67 -9.81
CA PHE A 57 -5.06 17.65 -10.73
C PHE A 57 -6.12 18.29 -11.62
N LYS A 58 -6.52 19.52 -11.27
CA LYS A 58 -7.42 20.36 -12.08
C LYS A 58 -6.89 20.67 -13.50
N TYR A 59 -5.58 20.54 -13.72
CA TYR A 59 -4.95 20.85 -15.00
C TYR A 59 -4.02 19.72 -15.41
N ASN A 60 -4.27 19.14 -16.57
CA ASN A 60 -3.33 18.34 -17.32
C ASN A 60 -2.48 19.27 -18.22
N LEU A 61 -1.17 19.02 -18.31
CA LEU A 61 -0.32 19.69 -19.31
C LEU A 61 -0.63 19.13 -20.70
N ASN A 62 -1.82 19.40 -21.21
CA ASN A 62 -2.10 19.26 -22.63
C ASN A 62 -1.38 20.43 -23.31
N ASN A 63 -0.13 20.22 -23.70
CA ASN A 63 0.57 21.16 -24.59
C ASN A 63 0.02 20.94 -26.00
N PRO A 64 -0.82 21.84 -26.56
CA PRO A 64 -1.26 21.72 -27.94
C PRO A 64 -0.03 21.76 -28.88
N ALA A 65 -0.10 20.92 -29.93
CA ALA A 65 0.93 20.78 -30.96
C ALA A 65 1.09 22.03 -31.83
#